data_AF-A0A537A0P4-F1
#
_entry.id   AF-A0A537A0P4-F1
#
_cell.length_a   1.000
_cell.length_b   1.000
_cell.length_c   1.000
_cell.angle_alpha   90.00
_cell.angle_beta   90.00
_cell.angle_gamma   90.00
#
_symmetry.space_group_name_H-M   'P 1'
#
loop_
_entity.id
_entity.type
_entity.pdbx_description
1 polymer ?
#
loop_
_entity_poly.entity_id
_entity_poly.type
_entity_poly.pdbx_seq_one_letter_code
_entity_poly.pdbx_strand_id
1 'polypeptide(L)'
;MATTHRRTAAAAKKRSAGEPRRWSQRVTETSDALDLEQGVFARPDPASIARSLKRSAERSQRRKADPFRSAMSMLVFYINRAGKHLGKRRRAVLERAKVELRRQFHRPSRTAKHA
;
A
#
# COMPACT_ATOMS: atom_id res chain seq x y z
N MET A 1 -29.19 56.07 0.42
CA MET A 1 -30.35 55.35 -0.13
C MET A 1 -29.91 53.93 -0.50
N ALA A 2 -30.55 52.93 0.11
CA ALA A 2 -30.37 51.52 -0.18
C ALA A 2 -31.23 51.09 -1.38
N THR A 3 -30.78 50.10 -2.15
CA THR A 3 -31.54 48.89 -2.61
C THR A 3 -30.71 48.12 -3.66
N THR A 4 -30.16 46.97 -3.31
CA THR A 4 -30.69 45.60 -3.53
C THR A 4 -30.72 45.14 -4.99
N HIS A 5 -29.83 44.21 -5.37
CA HIS A 5 -30.11 43.24 -6.44
C HIS A 5 -29.77 41.82 -5.95
N ARG A 6 -30.72 40.92 -6.19
CA ARG A 6 -30.90 39.58 -5.62
C ARG A 6 -30.35 38.49 -6.55
N ARG A 7 -29.84 37.41 -5.95
CA ARG A 7 -29.35 36.13 -6.53
C ARG A 7 -30.27 35.47 -7.56
N THR A 8 -29.66 34.78 -8.54
CA THR A 8 -30.05 33.44 -9.03
C THR A 8 -28.80 32.60 -9.39
N ALA A 9 -28.95 31.28 -9.35
CA ALA A 9 -27.89 30.29 -9.16
C ALA A 9 -27.54 29.50 -10.43
N ALA A 10 -26.46 28.70 -10.30
CA ALA A 10 -26.18 27.41 -10.95
C ALA A 10 -25.31 27.38 -12.22
N ALA A 11 -24.05 27.02 -12.02
CA ALA A 11 -23.38 25.98 -12.83
C ALA A 11 -22.35 25.25 -11.94
N ALA A 12 -22.84 24.27 -11.20
CA ALA A 12 -22.01 23.34 -10.43
C ALA A 12 -21.13 22.52 -11.38
N LYS A 13 -19.82 22.82 -11.43
CA LYS A 13 -18.84 21.90 -12.05
C LYS A 13 -18.49 20.80 -11.05
N LYS A 14 -18.83 19.58 -11.45
CA LYS A 14 -18.87 18.34 -10.69
C LYS A 14 -17.61 18.08 -9.87
N ARG A 15 -17.83 17.71 -8.60
CA ARG A 15 -16.83 17.08 -7.72
C ARG A 15 -16.53 15.67 -8.27
N SER A 16 -15.31 15.45 -8.74
CA SER A 16 -14.68 14.12 -8.81
C SER A 16 -13.57 14.12 -7.76
N ALA A 17 -13.93 13.95 -6.48
CA ALA A 17 -13.96 12.65 -5.82
C ALA A 17 -12.58 11.97 -5.83
N GLY A 18 -11.79 12.28 -4.79
CA GLY A 18 -10.77 11.43 -4.18
C GLY A 18 -9.68 10.92 -5.12
N GLU A 19 -8.53 11.59 -5.14
CA GLU A 19 -7.39 11.14 -5.92
C GLU A 19 -6.39 10.36 -5.03
N PRO A 20 -6.46 9.01 -4.96
CA PRO A 20 -5.43 8.21 -4.30
C PRO A 20 -4.10 8.17 -5.10
N ARG A 21 -4.05 8.81 -6.28
CA ARG A 21 -2.92 8.73 -7.24
C ARG A 21 -1.63 9.37 -6.73
N ARG A 22 -1.74 10.38 -5.86
CA ARG A 22 -0.55 11.06 -5.31
C ARG A 22 0.22 10.21 -4.31
N TRP A 23 -0.44 9.24 -3.67
CA TRP A 23 0.22 8.48 -2.62
C TRP A 23 1.02 7.28 -3.16
N SER A 24 0.57 6.61 -4.22
CA SER A 24 1.43 5.66 -4.94
C SER A 24 2.69 6.36 -5.45
N GLN A 25 2.55 7.56 -6.03
CA GLN A 25 3.64 8.38 -6.57
C GLN A 25 4.71 8.75 -5.52
N ARG A 26 4.31 9.24 -4.34
CA ARG A 26 5.27 9.64 -3.30
C ARG A 26 6.08 8.46 -2.74
N VAL A 27 5.52 7.26 -2.72
CA VAL A 27 6.26 6.05 -2.31
C VAL A 27 7.16 5.53 -3.42
N THR A 28 6.71 5.67 -4.67
CA THR A 28 7.57 5.45 -5.82
C THR A 28 8.82 6.36 -5.78
N GLU A 29 8.67 7.59 -5.30
CA GLU A 29 9.74 8.58 -5.19
C GLU A 29 10.64 8.41 -3.94
N THR A 30 10.11 7.96 -2.80
CA THR A 30 10.85 7.95 -1.52
C THR A 30 11.25 6.58 -1.00
N SER A 31 10.75 5.48 -1.56
CA SER A 31 11.07 4.13 -1.08
C SER A 31 11.03 3.13 -2.22
N ASP A 32 12.17 2.94 -2.88
CA ASP A 32 12.47 1.83 -3.82
C ASP A 32 11.22 1.27 -4.49
N ALA A 33 10.58 2.07 -5.36
CA ALA A 33 9.34 1.70 -6.00
C ALA A 33 9.48 0.33 -6.64
N LEU A 34 8.88 -0.67 -6.02
CA LEU A 34 8.73 -1.94 -6.67
C LEU A 34 7.69 -1.72 -7.76
N ASP A 35 7.92 -2.25 -8.96
CA ASP A 35 6.85 -2.38 -9.95
C ASP A 35 5.83 -3.37 -9.37
N LEU A 36 4.90 -2.83 -8.59
CA LEU A 36 3.83 -3.57 -7.98
C LEU A 36 2.77 -3.79 -9.05
N GLU A 37 2.52 -5.06 -9.35
CA GLU A 37 1.39 -5.46 -10.17
C GLU A 37 0.10 -4.89 -9.56
N GLN A 38 -0.76 -4.32 -10.39
CA GLN A 38 -2.00 -3.69 -9.92
C GLN A 38 -2.84 -4.73 -9.16
N GLY A 39 -3.29 -4.38 -7.95
CA GLY A 39 -4.15 -5.27 -7.16
C GLY A 39 -3.43 -6.39 -6.38
N VAL A 40 -2.09 -6.38 -6.26
CA VAL A 40 -1.37 -7.35 -5.39
C VAL A 40 -1.97 -7.39 -3.99
N PHE A 41 -2.21 -6.23 -3.39
CA PHE A 41 -2.82 -6.12 -2.06
C PHE A 41 -4.34 -6.31 -2.02
N ALA A 42 -4.97 -6.70 -3.13
CA ALA A 42 -6.39 -7.08 -3.21
C ALA A 42 -6.60 -8.61 -3.32
N ARG A 43 -5.53 -9.40 -3.49
CA ARG A 43 -5.63 -10.88 -3.57
C ARG A 43 -6.03 -11.52 -2.24
N PRO A 44 -6.88 -12.57 -2.22
CA PRO A 44 -7.33 -13.20 -0.98
C PRO A 44 -6.27 -14.08 -0.32
N ASP A 45 -5.31 -14.60 -1.10
CA ASP A 45 -4.27 -15.51 -0.64
C ASP A 45 -3.01 -14.76 -0.14
N PRO A 46 -2.63 -14.88 1.15
CA PRO A 46 -1.41 -14.29 1.70
C PRO A 46 -0.12 -14.70 0.97
N ALA A 47 -0.01 -15.96 0.53
CA ALA A 47 1.20 -16.47 -0.10
C ALA A 47 1.42 -15.84 -1.48
N SER A 48 0.34 -15.62 -2.23
CA SER A 48 0.35 -14.93 -3.51
C SER A 48 0.74 -13.46 -3.39
N ILE A 49 0.33 -12.77 -2.31
CA ILE A 49 0.77 -11.41 -2.00
C ILE A 49 2.28 -11.40 -1.77
N ALA A 50 2.75 -12.28 -0.87
CA ALA A 50 4.17 -12.40 -0.54
C ALA A 50 5.04 -12.71 -1.78
N ARG A 51 4.59 -13.63 -2.64
CA ARG A 51 5.32 -14.03 -3.86
C ARG A 51 5.44 -12.88 -4.84
N SER A 52 4.39 -12.09 -4.98
CA SER A 52 4.39 -10.93 -5.87
C SER A 52 5.31 -9.84 -5.35
N LEU A 53 5.24 -9.54 -4.05
CA LEU A 53 6.15 -8.58 -3.41
C LEU A 53 7.61 -9.00 -3.53
N LYS A 54 7.91 -10.29 -3.30
CA LYS A 54 9.25 -10.85 -3.51
C LYS A 54 9.75 -10.62 -4.93
N ARG A 55 8.97 -11.04 -5.93
CA ARG A 55 9.35 -10.87 -7.35
C ARG A 55 9.56 -9.41 -7.73
N SER A 56 8.72 -8.49 -7.24
CA SER A 56 8.90 -7.07 -7.54
C SER A 56 10.13 -6.50 -6.81
N ALA A 57 10.41 -6.95 -5.59
CA ALA A 57 11.61 -6.58 -4.84
C ALA A 57 12.91 -7.09 -5.46
N GLU A 58 12.89 -8.31 -6.00
CA GLU A 58 14.03 -8.91 -6.69
C GLU A 58 14.28 -8.29 -8.08
N ARG A 59 13.24 -7.86 -8.78
CA ARG A 59 13.36 -7.24 -10.11
C ARG A 59 13.74 -5.77 -10.09
N SER A 60 13.53 -5.07 -8.97
CA SER A 60 13.90 -3.66 -8.89
C SER A 60 15.43 -3.50 -8.98
N GLN A 61 15.91 -2.86 -10.04
CA GLN A 61 17.33 -2.62 -10.29
C GLN A 61 17.85 -1.32 -9.64
N ARG A 62 16.97 -0.49 -9.07
CA ARG A 62 17.33 0.81 -8.45
C ARG A 62 17.81 0.69 -6.99
N ARG A 63 18.31 -0.47 -6.56
CA ARG A 63 18.39 -0.82 -5.14
C ARG A 63 19.55 -0.16 -4.39
N LYS A 64 19.22 0.50 -3.28
CA LYS A 64 20.14 0.80 -2.16
C LYS A 64 19.98 -0.16 -0.97
N ALA A 65 18.94 -1.00 -0.95
CA ALA A 65 18.57 -1.86 0.19
C ALA A 65 18.25 -3.33 -0.18
N ASP A 66 18.29 -4.18 0.84
CA ASP A 66 17.98 -5.62 0.79
C ASP A 66 16.52 -5.88 0.34
N PRO A 67 16.28 -6.76 -0.65
CA PRO A 67 14.94 -6.98 -1.22
C PRO A 67 13.87 -7.41 -0.20
N PHE A 68 14.24 -8.18 0.83
CA PHE A 68 13.29 -8.53 1.89
C PHE A 68 12.84 -7.29 2.67
N ARG A 69 13.76 -6.38 3.01
CA ARG A 69 13.43 -5.11 3.68
C ARG A 69 12.49 -4.27 2.82
N SER A 70 12.76 -4.13 1.52
CA SER A 70 11.90 -3.38 0.61
C SER A 70 10.49 -3.99 0.53
N ALA A 71 10.39 -5.31 0.38
CA ALA A 71 9.10 -6.00 0.33
C ALA A 71 8.31 -5.90 1.65
N MET A 72 8.98 -6.06 2.80
CA MET A 72 8.34 -5.98 4.12
C MET A 72 7.87 -4.57 4.43
N SER A 73 8.72 -3.57 4.18
CA SER A 73 8.37 -2.16 4.36
C SER A 73 7.15 -1.80 3.51
N MET A 74 7.10 -2.25 2.25
CA MET A 74 5.96 -2.01 1.36
C MET A 74 4.66 -2.62 1.90
N LEU A 75 4.70 -3.84 2.46
CA LEU A 75 3.53 -4.49 3.03
C LEU A 75 3.03 -3.80 4.31
N VAL A 76 3.95 -3.51 5.25
CA VAL A 76 3.63 -2.79 6.50
C VAL A 76 3.04 -1.42 6.19
N PHE A 77 3.67 -0.75 5.24
CA PHE A 77 3.24 0.55 4.79
C PHE A 77 1.83 0.53 4.20
N TYR A 78 1.50 -0.44 3.34
CA TYR A 78 0.13 -0.57 2.81
C TYR A 78 -0.89 -0.80 3.92
N ILE A 79 -0.57 -1.64 4.92
CA ILE A 79 -1.45 -1.89 6.07
C ILE A 79 -1.69 -0.60 6.86
N ASN A 80 -0.63 0.15 7.17
CA ASN A 80 -0.71 1.40 7.92
C ASN A 80 -1.49 2.46 7.14
N ARG A 81 -1.26 2.53 5.82
CA ARG A 81 -1.94 3.43 4.89
C ARG A 81 -3.43 3.15 4.77
N ALA A 82 -3.79 1.88 4.55
CA ALA A 82 -5.18 1.48 4.39
C ALA A 82 -5.95 1.62 5.70
N GLY A 83 -5.27 1.40 6.83
CA GLY A 83 -5.75 1.73 8.17
C GLY A 83 -7.20 1.28 8.40
N LYS A 84 -8.07 2.24 8.77
CA LYS A 84 -9.49 2.02 9.06
C LYS A 84 -10.36 1.62 7.86
N HIS A 85 -9.89 1.82 6.63
CA HIS A 85 -10.61 1.39 5.43
C HIS A 85 -10.42 -0.11 5.14
N LEU A 86 -9.53 -0.77 5.89
CA LEU A 86 -9.27 -2.19 5.77
C LEU A 86 -10.19 -2.99 6.71
N GLY A 87 -11.10 -3.78 6.15
CA GLY A 87 -11.92 -4.69 6.95
C GLY A 87 -11.04 -5.66 7.77
N LYS A 88 -11.51 -6.07 8.96
CA LYS A 88 -10.75 -6.94 9.90
C LYS A 88 -10.19 -8.21 9.21
N ARG A 89 -11.01 -8.86 8.36
CA ARG A 89 -10.59 -10.04 7.58
C ARG A 89 -9.41 -9.72 6.64
N ARG A 90 -9.49 -8.58 5.95
CA ARG A 90 -8.45 -8.14 5.02
C ARG A 90 -7.15 -7.82 5.74
N ARG A 91 -7.24 -7.16 6.91
CA ARG A 91 -6.09 -6.92 7.78
C ARG A 91 -5.42 -8.24 8.18
N ALA A 92 -6.20 -9.24 8.61
CA ALA A 92 -5.66 -10.54 8.96
C ALA A 92 -4.93 -11.24 7.79
N VAL A 93 -5.45 -11.14 6.56
CA VAL A 93 -4.79 -11.66 5.36
C VAL A 93 -3.42 -10.98 5.13
N LEU A 94 -3.36 -9.64 5.24
CA LEU A 94 -2.11 -8.90 5.05
C LEU A 94 -1.09 -9.15 6.17
N GLU A 95 -1.56 -9.33 7.41
CA GLU A 95 -0.69 -9.74 8.52
C GLU A 95 -0.11 -11.14 8.30
N ARG A 96 -0.92 -12.10 7.84
CA ARG A 96 -0.44 -13.43 7.42
C ARG A 96 0.56 -13.34 6.27
N ALA A 97 0.36 -12.40 5.34
CA ALA A 97 1.29 -12.19 4.24
C ALA A 97 2.69 -11.77 4.73
N LYS A 98 2.82 -11.13 5.90
CA LYS A 98 4.14 -10.83 6.50
C LYS A 98 4.89 -12.11 6.88
N VAL A 99 4.17 -13.11 7.40
CA VAL A 99 4.74 -14.40 7.77
C VAL A 99 5.17 -15.16 6.52
N GLU A 100 4.30 -15.21 5.51
CA GLU A 100 4.61 -15.85 4.22
C GLU A 100 5.81 -15.17 3.52
N LEU A 101 5.90 -13.85 3.59
CA LEU A 101 7.05 -13.13 3.04
C LEU A 101 8.35 -13.53 3.74
N ARG A 102 8.35 -13.68 5.07
CA ARG A 102 9.54 -14.17 5.80
C ARG A 102 9.93 -15.59 5.39
N ARG A 103 8.94 -16.47 5.22
CA ARG A 103 9.15 -17.86 4.75
C ARG A 103 9.80 -17.88 3.37
N GLN A 104 9.27 -17.09 2.42
CA GLN A 104 9.77 -17.07 1.04
C GLN A 104 11.18 -16.47 0.89
N PHE A 105 11.63 -15.66 1.85
CA PHE A 105 12.99 -15.13 1.92
C PHE A 105 13.90 -15.94 2.87
N HIS A 106 13.44 -17.10 3.37
CA HIS A 106 14.15 -17.95 4.34
C HIS A 106 14.67 -17.18 5.58
N ARG A 107 13.97 -16.10 5.97
CA ARG A 107 14.33 -15.29 7.13
C ARG A 107 13.61 -15.84 8.36
N PRO A 108 14.30 -16.02 9.51
CA PRO A 108 13.63 -16.41 10.74
C PRO A 108 12.59 -15.35 11.12
N SER A 109 11.37 -15.79 11.48
CA SER A 109 10.40 -14.89 12.11
C SER A 109 10.94 -14.45 13.45
N ARG A 110 11.09 -13.14 13.66
CA ARG A 110 11.56 -12.55 14.93
C ARG A 110 10.56 -12.71 16.09
N THR A 111 9.68 -13.71 16.03
CA THR A 111 8.80 -14.16 17.10
C THR A 111 9.52 -15.10 18.07
N ALA A 112 10.72 -15.59 17.74
CA ALA A 112 11.50 -16.51 18.58
C ALA A 112 12.73 -15.86 19.25
N LYS A 113 12.60 -14.67 19.82
CA LYS A 113 13.62 -14.10 20.72
C LYS A 113 12.98 -13.26 21.83
N HIS A 114 12.30 -13.96 22.74
CA HIS A 114 12.18 -13.57 24.15
C HIS A 114 12.26 -14.87 24.94
N ALA A 115 13.48 -15.24 25.28
CA ALA A 115 13.84 -16.16 26.35
C ALA A 115 15.01 -15.49 27.06
#